data_AF-X1JKM0-F1
#
_entry.id   AF-X1JKM0-F1
#
_cell.length_a   1.000
_cell.length_b   1.000
_cell.length_c   1.000
_cell.angle_alpha   90.00
_cell.angle_beta   90.00
_cell.angle_gamma   90.00
#
_symmetry.space_group_name_H-M   'P 1'
#
loop_
_entity.id
_entity.type
_entity.pdbx_description
1 polymer ?
#
loop_
_entity_poly.entity_id
_entity_poly.type
_entity_poly.pdbx_seq_one_letter_code
_entity_poly.pdbx_strand_id
1 'polypeptide(L)'
;ISTFLVWRTNSQIRCRKFIDNYKRTIRLTDYYVPVDTNGKLLVLDGQQRLQSLFIGLKGSYEKNELHFDVLSGDLVVPEDIRYKFKFLNSSNTRFPWIKFKDIVFSYEQYDEIAESIIENADIGINKKEKTKIRKNIACVIKYFCTDESLVYQEFDSIDNPKLYGEDDVVEIFIRANAGGTILGKSDLLFSLLTSAWENADERMEELIDELNKSGFDFTRDFVLKTCLSVLGKGARYEVTKFRDG
;
A
#
# COMPACT_ATOMS: atom_id res chain seq x y z
N ILE A 1 8.73 -3.24 -14.37
CA ILE A 1 7.95 -2.87 -13.17
C ILE A 1 7.79 -1.36 -13.23
N SER A 2 6.55 -0.84 -13.27
CA SER A 2 6.34 0.62 -13.25
C SER A 2 6.76 1.18 -11.90
N THR A 3 7.49 2.29 -11.93
CA THR A 3 7.98 3.05 -10.78
C THR A 3 6.84 3.36 -9.81
N PHE A 4 7.07 3.18 -8.51
CA PHE A 4 6.12 3.63 -7.47
C PHE A 4 6.20 5.15 -7.31
N LEU A 5 5.08 5.81 -7.10
CA LEU A 5 5.06 7.26 -6.83
C LEU A 5 4.73 7.49 -5.36
N VAL A 6 5.58 8.22 -4.66
CA VAL A 6 5.45 8.52 -3.23
C VAL A 6 5.52 10.02 -3.02
N TRP A 7 4.69 10.54 -2.11
CA TRP A 7 4.66 11.94 -1.74
C TRP A 7 5.04 12.12 -0.27
N ARG A 8 6.11 12.87 -0.02
CA ARG A 8 6.54 13.28 1.32
C ARG A 8 5.93 14.64 1.65
N THR A 9 5.09 14.68 2.68
CA THR A 9 4.31 15.87 3.02
C THR A 9 4.01 15.95 4.52
N ASN A 10 3.75 17.15 5.02
CA ASN A 10 3.17 17.41 6.34
C ASN A 10 1.71 17.90 6.26
N SER A 11 1.11 17.84 5.07
CA SER A 11 -0.27 18.28 4.84
C SER A 11 -1.27 17.53 5.72
N GLN A 12 -2.27 18.26 6.19
CA GLN A 12 -3.37 17.76 7.01
C GLN A 12 -4.42 17.06 6.14
N ILE A 13 -4.07 15.86 5.67
CA ILE A 13 -4.88 15.07 4.75
C ILE A 13 -5.31 13.79 5.44
N ARG A 14 -6.56 13.42 5.22
CA ARG A 14 -7.09 12.14 5.68
C ARG A 14 -6.39 11.02 4.90
N CYS A 15 -5.67 10.17 5.61
CA CYS A 15 -4.94 9.05 5.02
C CYS A 15 -5.29 7.75 5.73
N ARG A 16 -4.99 6.64 5.07
CA ARG A 16 -5.11 5.30 5.64
C ARG A 16 -3.74 4.66 5.73
N LYS A 17 -3.52 3.89 6.81
CA LYS A 17 -2.36 2.99 6.89
C LYS A 17 -2.59 1.76 6.02
N PHE A 18 -1.52 1.04 5.70
CA PHE A 18 -1.65 -0.28 5.08
C PHE A 18 -2.39 -1.25 5.99
N ILE A 19 -3.16 -2.14 5.36
CA ILE A 19 -3.88 -3.21 6.05
C ILE A 19 -2.87 -4.26 6.51
N ASP A 20 -2.76 -4.43 7.82
CA ASP A 20 -1.88 -5.38 8.51
C ASP A 20 -2.44 -6.81 8.53
N ASN A 21 -3.76 -6.97 8.56
CA ASN A 21 -4.44 -8.25 8.47
C ASN A 21 -5.61 -8.17 7.48
N TYR A 22 -5.35 -8.60 6.23
CA TYR A 22 -6.36 -8.57 5.20
C TYR A 22 -7.41 -9.67 5.39
N LYS A 23 -8.68 -9.29 5.29
CA LYS A 23 -9.84 -10.19 5.23
C LYS A 23 -10.86 -9.64 4.24
N ARG A 24 -11.72 -10.48 3.67
CA ARG A 24 -12.74 -10.01 2.72
C ARG A 24 -13.75 -9.03 3.32
N THR A 25 -13.99 -9.09 4.62
CA THR A 25 -15.00 -8.29 5.33
C THR A 25 -14.42 -7.03 5.99
N ILE A 26 -13.20 -6.61 5.64
CA ILE A 26 -12.62 -5.41 6.26
C ILE A 26 -13.39 -4.16 5.84
N ARG A 27 -13.52 -3.22 6.77
CA ARG A 27 -13.96 -1.86 6.45
C ARG A 27 -12.74 -0.98 6.34
N LEU A 28 -12.58 -0.30 5.21
CA LEU A 28 -11.45 0.60 4.97
C LEU A 28 -11.40 1.75 5.99
N THR A 29 -12.54 2.11 6.56
CA THR A 29 -12.69 3.12 7.62
C THR A 29 -11.87 2.79 8.87
N ASP A 30 -11.69 1.51 9.18
CA ASP A 30 -10.99 1.06 10.38
C ASP A 30 -9.47 1.31 10.29
N TYR A 31 -8.98 1.70 9.10
CA TYR A 31 -7.56 1.97 8.81
C TYR A 31 -7.24 3.45 8.65
N TYR A 32 -8.20 4.35 8.88
CA TYR A 32 -7.92 5.78 8.90
C TYR A 32 -6.95 6.14 10.02
N VAL A 33 -6.00 6.99 9.70
CA VAL A 33 -5.06 7.56 10.67
C VAL A 33 -5.55 8.97 11.02
N PRO A 34 -5.54 9.36 12.30
CA PRO A 34 -5.86 10.72 12.70
C PRO A 34 -5.01 11.74 11.94
N VAL A 35 -5.62 12.86 11.58
CA VAL A 35 -4.93 13.93 10.86
C VAL A 35 -3.93 14.61 11.81
N ASP A 36 -2.68 14.68 11.40
CA ASP A 36 -1.60 15.34 12.14
C ASP A 36 -0.72 16.19 11.20
N THR A 37 0.20 16.95 11.80
CA THR A 37 1.20 17.78 11.10
C THR A 37 2.55 17.09 10.96
N ASN A 38 2.64 15.79 11.28
CA ASN A 38 3.88 15.05 11.18
C ASN A 38 4.22 14.81 9.70
N GLY A 39 5.52 14.76 9.39
CA GLY A 39 5.97 14.34 8.07
C GLY A 39 5.52 12.91 7.79
N LYS A 40 4.86 12.71 6.65
CA LYS A 40 4.32 11.41 6.23
C LYS A 40 4.64 11.12 4.77
N LEU A 41 4.72 9.84 4.43
CA LEU A 41 4.92 9.34 3.06
C LEU A 41 3.60 8.74 2.57
N LEU A 42 3.02 9.33 1.53
CA LEU A 42 1.77 8.90 0.91
C LEU A 42 2.05 8.22 -0.42
N VAL A 43 1.40 7.09 -0.69
CA VAL A 43 1.57 6.37 -1.96
C VAL A 43 0.57 6.91 -2.98
N LEU A 44 1.08 7.53 -4.04
CA LEU A 44 0.29 8.09 -5.13
C LEU A 44 -0.04 7.04 -6.21
N ASP A 45 0.93 6.20 -6.58
CA ASP A 45 0.74 5.09 -7.51
C ASP A 45 1.35 3.80 -6.96
N GLY A 46 0.71 2.68 -7.26
CA GLY A 46 1.11 1.34 -6.83
C GLY A 46 0.58 0.95 -5.46
N GLN A 47 -0.48 1.60 -4.99
CA GLN A 47 -1.10 1.36 -3.68
C GLN A 47 -1.48 -0.12 -3.47
N GLN A 48 -2.12 -0.77 -4.45
CA GLN A 48 -2.49 -2.18 -4.37
C GLN A 48 -1.27 -3.12 -4.40
N ARG A 49 -0.24 -2.75 -5.19
CA ARG A 49 1.01 -3.50 -5.31
C ARG A 49 1.81 -3.45 -4.01
N LEU A 50 1.98 -2.26 -3.42
CA LEU A 50 2.62 -2.09 -2.12
C LEU A 50 1.80 -2.71 -0.99
N GLN A 51 0.47 -2.65 -1.03
CA GLN A 51 -0.38 -3.35 -0.05
C GLN A 51 -0.18 -4.86 -0.11
N SER A 52 -0.04 -5.44 -1.30
CA SER A 52 0.21 -6.87 -1.49
C SER A 52 1.61 -7.25 -0.97
N LEU A 53 2.62 -6.44 -1.29
CA LEU A 53 3.98 -6.62 -0.79
C LEU A 53 4.03 -6.49 0.74
N PHE A 54 3.32 -5.52 1.31
CA PHE A 54 3.21 -5.30 2.75
C PHE A 54 2.57 -6.50 3.44
N ILE A 55 1.47 -7.06 2.91
CA ILE A 55 0.85 -8.28 3.45
C ILE A 55 1.81 -9.46 3.39
N GLY A 56 2.55 -9.63 2.29
CA GLY A 56 3.52 -10.72 2.15
C GLY A 56 4.73 -10.61 3.08
N LEU A 57 5.23 -9.41 3.32
CA LEU A 57 6.47 -9.18 4.08
C LEU A 57 6.23 -8.91 5.56
N LYS A 58 5.19 -8.15 5.94
CA LYS A 58 4.97 -7.70 7.32
C LYS A 58 3.59 -8.02 7.87
N GLY A 59 2.60 -8.18 7.00
CA GLY A 59 1.22 -8.39 7.38
C GLY A 59 0.78 -9.85 7.41
N SER A 60 -0.52 -10.05 7.32
CA SER A 60 -1.19 -11.33 7.33
C SER A 60 -2.42 -11.33 6.43
N TYR A 61 -2.81 -12.53 5.97
CA TYR A 61 -4.03 -12.78 5.22
C TYR A 61 -4.89 -13.76 6.01
N GLU A 62 -6.04 -13.31 6.50
CA GLU A 62 -6.93 -14.10 7.37
C GLU A 62 -6.19 -14.66 8.61
N LYS A 63 -5.33 -13.84 9.24
CA LYS A 63 -4.42 -14.22 10.35
C LYS A 63 -3.32 -15.21 9.99
N ASN A 64 -3.22 -15.65 8.73
CA ASN A 64 -2.12 -16.47 8.26
C ASN A 64 -0.98 -15.57 7.78
N GLU A 65 0.26 -15.98 8.02
CA GLU A 65 1.46 -15.25 7.63
C GLU A 65 2.12 -15.93 6.43
N LEU A 66 2.86 -15.17 5.61
CA LEU A 66 3.55 -15.75 4.46
C LEU A 66 4.71 -16.63 4.92
N HIS A 67 4.72 -17.88 4.46
CA HIS A 67 5.79 -18.83 4.69
C HIS A 67 6.44 -19.21 3.36
N PHE A 68 7.74 -19.46 3.42
CA PHE A 68 8.57 -19.90 2.33
C PHE A 68 9.00 -21.35 2.57
N ASP A 69 8.84 -22.20 1.56
CA ASP A 69 9.38 -23.55 1.57
C ASP A 69 10.88 -23.49 1.25
N VAL A 70 11.72 -23.63 2.28
CA VAL A 70 13.18 -23.51 2.13
C VAL A 70 13.80 -24.66 1.34
N LEU A 71 13.04 -25.73 1.08
CA LEU A 71 13.44 -26.83 0.21
C LEU A 71 12.84 -26.72 -1.20
N SER A 72 12.06 -25.68 -1.51
CA SER A 72 11.63 -25.40 -2.89
C SER A 72 12.78 -24.89 -3.75
N GLY A 73 12.55 -24.63 -5.05
CA GLY A 73 13.58 -24.08 -5.94
C GLY A 73 14.06 -25.01 -7.05
N ASP A 74 13.41 -26.17 -7.25
CA ASP A 74 13.69 -27.04 -8.40
C ASP A 74 12.91 -26.56 -9.63
N LEU A 75 13.52 -26.70 -10.81
CA LEU A 75 12.84 -26.47 -12.08
C LEU A 75 11.88 -27.63 -12.34
N VAL A 76 10.58 -27.34 -12.31
CA VAL A 76 9.52 -28.31 -12.61
C VAL A 76 8.89 -27.89 -13.93
N VAL A 77 9.36 -28.42 -15.06
CA VAL A 77 8.73 -28.17 -16.37
C VAL A 77 7.36 -28.87 -16.39
N PRO A 78 6.25 -28.22 -16.82
CA PRO A 78 6.15 -26.95 -17.56
C PRO A 78 5.86 -25.71 -16.70
N GLU A 79 5.98 -25.79 -15.38
CA GLU A 79 5.69 -24.67 -14.47
C GLU A 79 6.86 -23.67 -14.41
N ASP A 80 6.55 -22.38 -14.62
CA ASP A 80 7.52 -21.29 -14.43
C ASP A 80 7.76 -20.96 -12.94
N ILE A 81 6.99 -21.55 -12.03
CA ILE A 81 7.06 -21.27 -10.58
C ILE A 81 8.10 -22.17 -9.92
N ARG A 82 9.26 -21.57 -9.63
CA ARG A 82 10.39 -22.25 -8.99
C ARG A 82 10.29 -22.33 -7.46
N TYR A 83 9.77 -21.27 -6.84
CA TYR A 83 9.74 -21.11 -5.38
C TYR A 83 8.32 -21.17 -4.85
N LYS A 84 8.13 -21.86 -3.72
CA LYS A 84 6.81 -22.06 -3.13
C LYS A 84 6.62 -21.16 -1.92
N PHE A 85 5.54 -20.38 -1.96
CA PHE A 85 5.08 -19.53 -0.88
C PHE A 85 3.65 -19.86 -0.52
N LYS A 86 3.31 -19.81 0.76
CA LYS A 86 1.95 -20.06 1.23
C LYS A 86 1.64 -19.29 2.50
N PHE A 87 0.43 -18.75 2.58
CA PHE A 87 -0.09 -18.21 3.84
C PHE A 87 -0.48 -19.36 4.77
N LEU A 88 0.20 -19.46 5.91
CA LEU A 88 -0.04 -20.52 6.91
C LEU A 88 -0.24 -19.93 8.30
N ASN A 89 -0.96 -20.67 9.14
CA ASN A 89 -1.14 -20.33 10.54
C ASN A 89 0.13 -20.70 11.32
N SER A 90 0.71 -19.73 12.00
CA SER A 90 1.98 -19.84 12.71
C SER A 90 2.01 -20.90 13.81
N SER A 91 0.86 -21.33 14.33
CA SER A 91 0.77 -22.40 15.35
C SER A 91 0.89 -23.82 14.76
N ASN A 92 0.64 -23.98 13.47
CA ASN A 92 0.59 -25.30 12.79
C ASN A 92 1.65 -25.46 11.71
N THR A 93 2.54 -24.48 11.55
CA THR A 93 3.63 -24.54 10.59
C THR A 93 4.63 -25.61 10.99
N ARG A 94 5.04 -26.44 10.02
CA ARG A 94 6.09 -27.44 10.17
C ARG A 94 7.14 -27.26 9.07
N PHE A 95 8.35 -27.71 9.35
CA PHE A 95 9.40 -27.83 8.33
C PHE A 95 8.86 -28.55 7.08
N PRO A 96 9.14 -28.07 5.85
CA PRO A 96 10.14 -27.06 5.47
C PRO A 96 9.63 -25.61 5.39
N TRP A 97 8.46 -25.30 5.95
CA TRP A 97 7.89 -23.96 5.87
C TRP A 97 8.45 -23.06 6.96
N ILE A 98 9.13 -21.99 6.55
CA ILE A 98 9.69 -20.98 7.45
C ILE A 98 8.97 -19.66 7.21
N LYS A 99 8.67 -18.92 8.28
CA LYS A 99 8.07 -17.59 8.18
C LYS A 99 8.96 -16.68 7.35
N PHE A 100 8.41 -16.12 6.29
CA PHE A 100 9.21 -15.39 5.32
C PHE A 100 9.76 -14.08 5.90
N LYS A 101 8.95 -13.39 6.71
CA LYS A 101 9.34 -12.14 7.38
C LYS A 101 10.51 -12.33 8.35
N ASP A 102 10.62 -13.49 8.98
CA ASP A 102 11.67 -13.79 9.94
C ASP A 102 13.03 -13.95 9.23
N ILE A 103 13.03 -14.29 7.93
CA ILE A 103 14.23 -14.31 7.09
C ILE A 103 14.55 -12.88 6.60
N VAL A 104 13.56 -12.16 6.08
CA VAL A 104 13.76 -10.85 5.42
C VAL A 104 14.14 -9.75 6.41
N PHE A 105 13.58 -9.75 7.61
CA PHE A 105 13.82 -8.72 8.63
C PHE A 105 14.73 -9.20 9.76
N SER A 106 15.48 -10.30 9.55
CA SER A 106 16.49 -10.73 10.51
C SER A 106 17.66 -9.74 10.56
N TYR A 107 18.28 -9.63 11.74
CA TYR A 107 19.54 -8.91 11.94
C TYR A 107 20.77 -9.82 11.75
N GLU A 108 20.54 -11.13 11.61
CA GLU A 108 21.58 -12.16 11.46
C GLU A 108 22.08 -12.24 10.02
N GLN A 109 23.27 -12.79 9.83
CA GLN A 109 23.79 -13.05 8.49
C GLN A 109 23.10 -14.24 7.82
N TYR A 110 23.14 -14.31 6.49
CA TYR A 110 22.41 -15.33 5.73
C TYR A 110 22.84 -16.77 6.06
N ASP A 111 24.10 -16.97 6.46
CA ASP A 111 24.66 -18.24 6.89
C ASP A 111 24.16 -18.61 8.30
N GLU A 112 24.13 -17.66 9.24
CA GLU A 112 23.56 -17.86 10.58
C GLU A 112 22.09 -18.27 10.52
N ILE A 113 21.29 -17.56 9.72
CA ILE A 113 19.87 -17.89 9.49
C ILE A 113 19.75 -19.30 8.90
N ALA A 114 20.60 -19.66 7.93
CA ALA A 114 20.55 -20.96 7.30
C ALA A 114 20.95 -22.09 8.26
N GLU A 115 21.98 -21.91 9.10
CA GLU A 115 22.36 -22.90 10.11
C GLU A 115 21.27 -23.04 11.17
N SER A 116 20.69 -21.95 11.66
CA SER A 116 19.58 -21.98 12.62
C SER A 116 18.37 -22.78 12.09
N ILE A 117 18.03 -22.61 10.80
CA ILE A 117 16.96 -23.40 10.16
C ILE A 117 17.34 -24.88 10.03
N ILE A 118 18.62 -25.19 9.75
CA ILE A 118 19.11 -26.56 9.62
C ILE A 118 19.13 -27.27 10.97
N GLU A 119 19.51 -26.58 12.04
CA GLU A 119 19.59 -27.12 13.40
C GLU A 119 18.21 -27.38 14.00
N ASN A 120 17.24 -26.50 13.74
CA ASN A 120 15.86 -26.62 14.22
C ASN A 120 14.99 -27.55 13.37
N ALA A 121 15.55 -28.21 12.35
CA ALA A 121 14.79 -29.12 11.52
C ALA A 121 14.52 -30.44 12.24
N ASP A 122 13.24 -30.80 12.40
CA ASP A 122 12.80 -32.04 13.05
C ASP A 122 13.25 -33.34 12.35
N ILE A 123 13.85 -33.24 11.15
CA ILE A 123 14.20 -34.36 10.28
C ILE A 123 15.72 -34.34 10.04
N GLY A 124 16.35 -35.51 9.98
CA GLY A 124 17.75 -35.63 9.57
C GLY A 124 17.98 -35.16 8.13
N ILE A 125 18.24 -33.87 7.96
CA ILE A 125 18.48 -33.22 6.66
C ILE A 125 19.77 -33.74 6.03
N ASN A 126 19.70 -34.18 4.77
CA ASN A 126 20.87 -34.66 4.03
C ASN A 126 21.75 -33.49 3.52
N LYS A 127 22.98 -33.80 3.09
CA LYS A 127 23.94 -32.76 2.63
C LYS A 127 23.39 -31.90 1.47
N LYS A 128 22.62 -32.48 0.55
CA LYS A 128 22.06 -31.75 -0.60
C LYS A 128 21.01 -30.74 -0.15
N GLU A 129 20.13 -31.15 0.76
CA GLU A 129 19.10 -30.28 1.34
C GLU A 129 19.71 -29.14 2.16
N LYS A 130 20.75 -29.40 2.97
CA LYS A 130 21.49 -28.34 3.69
C LYS A 130 22.06 -27.30 2.72
N THR A 131 22.70 -27.76 1.63
CA THR A 131 23.20 -26.85 0.58
C THR A 131 22.05 -26.07 -0.09
N LYS A 132 20.89 -26.69 -0.27
CA LYS A 132 19.71 -26.05 -0.86
C LYS A 132 19.16 -24.94 0.02
N ILE A 133 19.01 -25.21 1.32
CA ILE A 133 18.59 -24.20 2.31
C ILE A 133 19.52 -22.99 2.26
N ARG A 134 20.84 -23.20 2.39
CA ARG A 134 21.83 -22.10 2.32
C ARG A 134 21.69 -21.26 1.04
N LYS A 135 21.56 -21.91 -0.12
CA LYS A 135 21.38 -21.21 -1.40
C LYS A 135 20.07 -20.42 -1.45
N ASN A 136 18.99 -20.99 -0.94
CA ASN A 136 17.69 -20.34 -0.93
C ASN A 136 17.64 -19.15 0.02
N ILE A 137 18.22 -19.26 1.22
CA ILE A 137 18.35 -18.13 2.16
C ILE A 137 19.22 -17.03 1.56
N ALA A 138 20.38 -17.36 1.00
CA ALA A 138 21.22 -16.38 0.30
C ALA A 138 20.47 -15.68 -0.85
N CYS A 139 19.63 -16.41 -1.59
CA CYS A 139 18.78 -15.86 -2.65
C CYS A 139 17.75 -14.86 -2.10
N VAL A 140 17.07 -15.20 -1.00
CA VAL A 140 16.11 -14.30 -0.35
C VAL A 140 16.80 -13.01 0.11
N ILE A 141 17.93 -13.12 0.82
CA ILE A 141 18.67 -11.96 1.31
C ILE A 141 19.14 -11.08 0.14
N LYS A 142 19.67 -11.70 -0.92
CA LYS A 142 20.08 -10.97 -2.12
C LYS A 142 18.91 -10.16 -2.70
N TYR A 143 17.78 -10.80 -3.01
CA TYR A 143 16.71 -10.13 -3.75
C TYR A 143 15.82 -9.19 -2.93
N PHE A 144 15.67 -9.44 -1.62
CA PHE A 144 14.77 -8.66 -0.76
C PHE A 144 15.50 -7.68 0.15
N CYS A 145 16.80 -7.86 0.40
CA CYS A 145 17.56 -7.04 1.34
C CYS A 145 18.75 -6.32 0.70
N THR A 146 19.32 -6.83 -0.39
CA THR A 146 20.52 -6.26 -1.03
C THR A 146 20.23 -5.59 -2.37
N ASP A 147 19.48 -6.26 -3.25
CA ASP A 147 19.20 -5.77 -4.59
C ASP A 147 18.14 -4.65 -4.52
N GLU A 148 18.47 -3.49 -5.07
CA GLU A 148 17.55 -2.35 -5.23
C GLU A 148 16.56 -2.60 -6.39
N SER A 149 15.78 -3.68 -6.29
CA SER A 149 14.83 -4.10 -7.31
C SER A 149 13.57 -3.23 -7.36
N LEU A 150 13.31 -2.47 -6.29
CA LEU A 150 12.13 -1.62 -6.15
C LEU A 150 12.49 -0.15 -6.36
N VAL A 151 12.11 0.38 -7.53
CA VAL A 151 12.30 1.80 -7.86
C VAL A 151 11.05 2.59 -7.51
N TYR A 152 11.22 3.65 -6.74
CA TYR A 152 10.18 4.63 -6.46
C TYR A 152 10.68 6.05 -6.72
N GLN A 153 9.76 6.93 -7.09
CA GLN A 153 9.99 8.36 -7.23
C GLN A 153 9.30 9.07 -6.08
N GLU A 154 10.07 9.88 -5.37
CA GLU A 154 9.59 10.71 -4.27
C GLU A 154 9.34 12.14 -4.73
N PHE A 155 8.16 12.66 -4.41
CA PHE A 155 7.81 14.08 -4.50
C PHE A 155 7.93 14.67 -3.10
N ASP A 156 8.88 15.56 -2.88
CA ASP A 156 9.14 16.12 -1.55
C ASP A 156 8.57 17.54 -1.43
N SER A 157 7.48 17.68 -0.66
CA SER A 157 6.87 18.97 -0.32
C SER A 157 7.28 19.48 1.07
N ILE A 158 8.13 18.75 1.80
CA ILE A 158 8.66 19.17 3.11
C ILE A 158 9.96 19.95 2.89
N ASP A 159 10.95 19.33 2.25
CA ASP A 159 12.25 19.94 2.04
C ASP A 159 12.24 20.86 0.80
N ASN A 160 11.35 20.59 -0.17
CA ASN A 160 11.20 21.37 -1.40
C ASN A 160 9.74 21.88 -1.63
N PRO A 161 9.19 22.71 -0.71
CA PRO A 161 7.77 23.08 -0.70
C PRO A 161 7.31 23.88 -1.93
N LYS A 162 8.23 24.49 -2.68
CA LYS A 162 7.92 25.27 -3.91
C LYS A 162 7.94 24.43 -5.17
N LEU A 163 8.48 23.21 -5.12
CA LEU A 163 8.67 22.37 -6.31
C LEU A 163 7.40 21.58 -6.64
N TYR A 164 6.72 21.09 -5.59
CA TYR A 164 5.48 20.32 -5.71
C TYR A 164 4.46 20.84 -4.70
N GLY A 165 3.49 21.59 -5.19
CA GLY A 165 2.30 21.97 -4.42
C GLY A 165 1.29 20.82 -4.34
N GLU A 166 0.32 20.94 -3.44
CA GLU A 166 -0.74 19.94 -3.30
C GLU A 166 -1.55 19.77 -4.60
N ASP A 167 -1.81 20.86 -5.33
CA ASP A 167 -2.49 20.83 -6.64
C ASP A 167 -1.69 20.05 -7.70
N ASP A 168 -0.37 20.17 -7.72
CA ASP A 168 0.51 19.45 -8.65
C ASP A 168 0.49 17.96 -8.36
N VAL A 169 0.58 17.59 -7.08
CA VAL A 169 0.56 16.20 -6.63
C VAL A 169 -0.80 15.55 -6.90
N VAL A 170 -1.89 16.29 -6.70
CA VAL A 170 -3.25 15.88 -7.07
C VAL A 170 -3.34 15.56 -8.55
N GLU A 171 -2.76 16.41 -9.40
CA GLU A 171 -2.76 16.20 -10.85
C GLU A 171 -1.89 15.00 -11.26
N ILE A 172 -0.70 14.84 -10.67
CA ILE A 172 0.16 13.66 -10.86
C ILE A 172 -0.58 12.39 -10.48
N PHE A 173 -1.26 12.39 -9.33
CA PHE A 173 -2.05 11.26 -8.85
C PHE A 173 -3.13 10.86 -9.86
N ILE A 174 -3.92 11.82 -10.35
CA ILE A 174 -5.00 11.56 -11.32
C ILE A 174 -4.41 10.98 -12.60
N ARG A 175 -3.33 11.58 -13.13
CA ARG A 175 -2.69 11.13 -14.38
C ARG A 175 -2.11 9.72 -14.25
N ALA A 176 -1.46 9.41 -13.12
CA ALA A 176 -0.88 8.09 -12.87
C ALA A 176 -1.95 7.00 -12.74
N ASN A 177 -3.10 7.33 -12.14
CA ASN A 177 -4.21 6.38 -11.93
C ASN A 177 -5.24 6.38 -13.08
N ALA A 178 -5.09 7.23 -14.10
CA ALA A 178 -6.02 7.33 -15.23
C ALA A 178 -6.13 6.04 -16.07
N GLY A 179 -5.11 5.18 -16.03
CA GLY A 179 -5.16 3.84 -16.65
C GLY A 179 -5.89 2.77 -15.82
N GLY A 180 -6.30 3.10 -14.58
CA GLY A 180 -7.02 2.23 -13.65
C GLY A 180 -8.42 2.76 -13.32
N THR A 181 -8.79 2.82 -12.04
CA THR A 181 -10.05 3.45 -11.61
C THR A 181 -9.93 4.97 -11.75
N ILE A 182 -10.71 5.55 -12.67
CA ILE A 182 -10.73 7.00 -12.91
C ILE A 182 -11.36 7.69 -11.70
N LEU A 183 -10.54 8.37 -10.89
CA LEU A 183 -11.00 9.27 -9.83
C LEU A 183 -11.13 10.68 -10.40
N GLY A 184 -12.25 11.35 -10.11
CA GLY A 184 -12.42 12.75 -10.48
C GLY A 184 -11.50 13.66 -9.68
N LYS A 185 -11.09 14.80 -10.24
CA LYS A 185 -10.35 15.84 -9.49
C LYS A 185 -11.13 16.29 -8.25
N SER A 186 -12.45 16.29 -8.34
CA SER A 186 -13.39 16.52 -7.24
C SER A 186 -13.25 15.52 -6.10
N ASP A 187 -13.04 14.22 -6.36
CA ASP A 187 -12.93 13.19 -5.33
C ASP A 187 -11.66 13.33 -4.50
N LEU A 188 -10.55 13.67 -5.15
CA LEU A 188 -9.28 13.89 -4.44
C LEU A 188 -9.30 15.22 -3.68
N LEU A 189 -9.83 16.29 -4.25
CA LEU A 189 -10.05 17.54 -3.51
C LEU A 189 -11.01 17.35 -2.33
N PHE A 190 -12.03 16.52 -2.51
CA PHE A 190 -12.94 16.19 -1.42
C PHE A 190 -12.24 15.39 -0.30
N SER A 191 -11.25 14.56 -0.65
CA SER A 191 -10.38 13.91 0.33
C SER A 191 -9.50 14.89 1.12
N LEU A 192 -9.15 16.03 0.50
CA LEU A 192 -8.44 17.13 1.18
C LEU A 192 -9.38 17.96 2.07
N LEU A 193 -10.67 18.06 1.69
CA LEU A 193 -11.73 18.77 2.42
C LEU A 193 -12.25 18.01 3.64
N THR A 194 -12.40 16.70 3.52
CA THR A 194 -12.89 15.81 4.59
C THR A 194 -12.00 15.82 5.83
N SER A 195 -10.78 16.37 5.77
CA SER A 195 -9.97 16.59 6.97
C SER A 195 -10.47 17.76 7.84
N ALA A 196 -11.14 18.74 7.23
CA ALA A 196 -11.72 19.90 7.91
C ALA A 196 -13.23 19.75 8.18
N TRP A 197 -13.90 18.82 7.48
CA TRP A 197 -15.35 18.62 7.59
C TRP A 197 -15.68 17.17 8.02
N GLU A 198 -16.03 16.99 9.29
CA GLU A 198 -16.50 15.70 9.83
C GLU A 198 -17.81 15.25 9.16
N ASN A 199 -17.91 13.95 8.87
CA ASN A 199 -19.05 13.31 8.18
C ASN A 199 -19.36 13.89 6.79
N ALA A 200 -18.41 14.60 6.16
CA ALA A 200 -18.62 15.17 4.84
C ALA A 200 -18.97 14.11 3.78
N ASP A 201 -18.37 12.91 3.84
CA ASP A 201 -18.69 11.81 2.93
C ASP A 201 -20.17 11.43 3.00
N GLU A 202 -20.70 11.19 4.21
CA GLU A 202 -22.11 10.83 4.42
C GLU A 202 -23.04 11.97 4.00
N ARG A 203 -22.75 13.22 4.41
CA ARG A 203 -23.55 14.39 4.06
C ARG A 203 -23.59 14.65 2.55
N MET A 204 -22.47 14.41 1.87
CA MET A 204 -22.37 14.58 0.42
C MET A 204 -23.17 13.50 -0.31
N GLU A 205 -23.13 12.25 0.17
CA GLU A 205 -23.96 11.17 -0.36
C GLU A 205 -25.45 11.46 -0.15
N GLU A 206 -25.86 11.86 1.05
CA GLU A 206 -27.24 12.26 1.35
C GLU A 206 -27.75 13.35 0.38
N LEU A 207 -26.94 14.39 0.15
CA LEU A 207 -27.30 15.50 -0.75
C LEU A 207 -27.40 15.04 -2.21
N ILE A 208 -26.47 14.22 -2.69
CA ILE A 208 -26.48 13.70 -4.06
C ILE A 208 -27.72 12.83 -4.28
N ASP A 209 -28.03 11.95 -3.32
CA ASP A 209 -29.21 11.10 -3.37
C ASP A 209 -30.49 11.95 -3.43
N GLU A 210 -30.59 13.01 -2.63
CA GLU A 210 -31.74 13.92 -2.67
C GLU A 210 -31.89 14.65 -4.00
N LEU A 211 -30.79 15.17 -4.56
CA LEU A 211 -30.80 15.88 -5.84
C LEU A 211 -31.21 14.96 -6.99
N ASN A 212 -30.83 13.68 -6.92
CA ASN A 212 -31.06 12.70 -7.99
C ASN A 212 -32.38 11.95 -7.88
N LYS A 213 -33.15 12.11 -6.79
CA LYS A 213 -34.52 11.53 -6.66
C LYS A 213 -35.45 11.82 -7.84
N SER A 214 -35.24 12.96 -8.51
CA SER A 214 -36.08 13.44 -9.61
C SER A 214 -35.71 12.89 -10.98
N GLY A 215 -34.78 11.92 -11.07
CA GLY A 215 -34.27 11.37 -12.32
C GLY A 215 -33.11 12.17 -12.93
N PHE A 216 -32.45 13.00 -12.14
CA PHE A 216 -31.17 13.62 -12.51
C PHE A 216 -29.99 12.72 -12.15
N ASP A 217 -28.83 13.01 -12.72
CA ASP A 217 -27.57 12.32 -12.46
C ASP A 217 -26.47 13.35 -12.08
N PHE A 218 -26.76 14.13 -11.05
CA PHE A 218 -25.80 15.06 -10.48
C PHE A 218 -24.69 14.31 -9.77
N THR A 219 -23.45 14.70 -10.06
CA THR A 219 -22.26 14.11 -9.47
C THR A 219 -21.73 14.98 -8.33
N ARG A 220 -20.87 14.41 -7.49
CA ARG A 220 -20.11 15.14 -6.47
C ARG A 220 -19.33 16.33 -7.06
N ASP A 221 -18.79 16.17 -8.26
CA ASP A 221 -18.09 17.23 -9.01
C ASP A 221 -19.01 18.44 -9.27
N PHE A 222 -20.24 18.19 -9.73
CA PHE A 222 -21.22 19.23 -10.00
C PHE A 222 -21.57 20.01 -8.73
N VAL A 223 -21.85 19.30 -7.64
CA VAL A 223 -22.20 19.92 -6.35
C VAL A 223 -21.06 20.82 -5.87
N LEU A 224 -19.82 20.32 -5.87
CA LEU A 224 -18.66 21.08 -5.43
C LEU A 224 -18.39 22.32 -6.30
N LYS A 225 -18.51 22.21 -7.63
CA LYS A 225 -18.37 23.38 -8.54
C LYS A 225 -19.47 24.41 -8.34
N THR A 226 -20.67 23.95 -8.03
CA THR A 226 -21.81 24.82 -7.72
C THR A 226 -21.53 25.60 -6.44
N CYS A 227 -21.09 24.92 -5.37
CA CYS A 227 -20.70 25.57 -4.12
C CYS A 227 -19.61 26.63 -4.34
N LEU A 228 -18.52 26.29 -5.05
CA LEU A 228 -17.45 27.25 -5.34
C LEU A 228 -17.92 28.45 -6.17
N SER A 229 -18.80 28.23 -7.13
CA SER A 229 -19.38 29.29 -7.96
C SER A 229 -20.28 30.22 -7.14
N VAL A 230 -21.15 29.65 -6.30
CA VAL A 230 -22.06 30.42 -5.43
C VAL A 230 -21.28 31.24 -4.39
N LEU A 231 -20.17 30.71 -3.89
CA LEU A 231 -19.28 31.41 -2.95
C LEU A 231 -18.36 32.44 -3.63
N GLY A 232 -18.49 32.66 -4.95
CA GLY A 232 -17.67 33.62 -5.69
C GLY A 232 -16.19 33.21 -5.86
N LYS A 233 -15.81 31.99 -5.48
CA LYS A 233 -14.45 31.45 -5.64
C LYS A 233 -14.18 30.92 -7.06
N GLY A 234 -15.24 30.80 -7.88
CA GLY A 234 -15.21 30.34 -9.27
C GLY A 234 -15.07 28.82 -9.39
N ALA A 235 -15.54 28.25 -10.51
CA ALA A 235 -15.63 26.80 -10.69
C ALA A 235 -14.28 26.06 -10.83
N ARG A 236 -13.15 26.77 -10.85
CA ARG A 236 -11.81 26.17 -10.97
C ARG A 236 -11.38 25.61 -9.61
N TYR A 237 -11.04 24.33 -9.64
CA TYR A 237 -10.49 23.56 -8.54
C TYR A 237 -9.05 23.94 -8.20
N GLU A 238 -8.89 24.52 -7.01
CA GLU A 238 -7.64 24.89 -6.34
C GLU A 238 -7.77 24.53 -4.86
N VAL A 239 -6.77 23.86 -4.28
CA VAL A 239 -6.86 23.37 -2.89
C VAL A 239 -7.09 24.51 -1.89
N THR A 240 -6.48 25.67 -2.11
CA THR A 240 -6.59 26.85 -1.24
C THR A 240 -8.03 27.31 -1.04
N LYS A 241 -8.84 27.29 -2.11
CA LYS A 241 -10.26 27.71 -2.06
C LYS A 241 -11.10 26.92 -1.07
N PHE A 242 -10.69 25.70 -0.78
CA PHE A 242 -11.38 24.77 0.10
C PHE A 242 -10.87 24.79 1.55
N ARG A 243 -9.73 25.43 1.81
CA ARG A 243 -9.20 25.65 3.17
C ARG A 243 -9.54 27.02 3.74
N ASP A 244 -9.81 28.01 2.88
CA ASP A 244 -10.17 29.37 3.28
C ASP A 244 -11.68 29.52 3.62
N GLY A 245 -12.26 28.54 4.30
CA GLY A 245 -13.71 28.46 4.57
C GLY A 245 -14.02 28.33 6.05
#